data_AF-A0A2Y9B6Z9-F1
#
_entry.id   AF-A0A2Y9B6Z9-F1
#
_cell.length_a   1.000
_cell.length_b   1.000
_cell.length_c   1.000
_cell.angle_alpha   90.00
_cell.angle_beta   90.00
_cell.angle_gamma   90.00
#
_symmetry.space_group_name_H-M   'P 1'
#
loop_
_entity.id
_entity.type
_entity.pdbx_description
1 polymer ?
#
loop_
_entity_poly.entity_id
_entity_poly.type
_entity_poly.pdbx_seq_one_letter_code
_entity_poly.pdbx_strand_id
1 'polypeptide(L)'
;MTKTHLIVSGVARSGTTALAELLNSHGQVVIGIERYKFRYLRENVYDPVFFERDRFFDFQEDDTNLRPEARPAWAPVYDRIAEKWDTARVVGDKVPDLTPVLEDFLDAQPATRCLYILRNLKDVGLSWQTRADKPRDKWPQGKHFGAACESWEEQMAGLQALFDTRPEIKERFLLIDYDQIYRPETPTEAAILNFLGLDPDPAFSATLEKHRAFAAGRPERKVPPEWAEAYKAVDQAAARGLRKEARLQTARWAAA
;
A
#
# COMPACT_ATOMS: atom_id res chain seq x y z
N MET A 1 -13.40 11.84 19.21
CA MET A 1 -13.88 10.75 18.33
C MET A 1 -12.75 9.76 18.15
N THR A 2 -13.03 8.46 18.18
CA THR A 2 -12.03 7.43 17.87
C THR A 2 -11.73 7.46 16.38
N LYS A 3 -10.44 7.49 16.01
CA LYS A 3 -10.01 7.49 14.61
C LYS A 3 -10.10 6.06 14.05
N THR A 4 -10.46 5.91 12.79
CA THR A 4 -10.35 4.65 12.06
C THR A 4 -8.88 4.34 11.81
N HIS A 5 -8.42 3.16 12.19
CA HIS A 5 -7.07 2.70 11.89
C HIS A 5 -7.00 2.13 10.48
N LEU A 6 -5.93 2.44 9.75
CA LEU A 6 -5.71 1.98 8.39
C LEU A 6 -4.28 1.45 8.20
N ILE A 7 -4.15 0.32 7.55
CA ILE A 7 -2.89 -0.12 6.95
C ILE A 7 -2.97 -0.03 5.43
N VAL A 8 -1.91 0.51 4.83
CA VAL A 8 -1.73 0.52 3.38
C VAL A 8 -0.59 -0.41 3.01
N SER A 9 -0.89 -1.49 2.29
CA SER A 9 0.09 -2.51 1.94
C SER A 9 -0.05 -2.98 0.50
N GLY A 10 0.83 -3.90 0.10
CA GLY A 10 1.01 -4.43 -1.23
C GLY A 10 2.46 -4.86 -1.40
N VAL A 11 2.71 -5.72 -2.38
CA VAL A 11 4.08 -6.13 -2.74
C VAL A 11 4.91 -4.87 -3.01
N ALA A 12 6.15 -4.81 -2.53
CA ALA A 12 7.02 -3.68 -2.76
C ALA A 12 7.08 -3.36 -4.25
N ARG A 13 7.01 -2.06 -4.56
CA ARG A 13 6.94 -1.49 -5.92
C ARG A 13 5.56 -1.59 -6.59
N SER A 14 4.51 -1.95 -5.85
CA SER A 14 3.12 -1.89 -6.32
C SER A 14 2.47 -0.51 -6.26
N GLY A 15 3.21 0.55 -5.88
CA GLY A 15 2.69 1.92 -5.84
C GLY A 15 2.13 2.38 -4.49
N THR A 16 2.39 1.63 -3.42
CA THR A 16 1.94 1.97 -2.05
C THR A 16 2.30 3.39 -1.60
N THR A 17 3.47 3.92 -1.98
CA THR A 17 3.84 5.32 -1.68
C THR A 17 2.97 6.35 -2.41
N ALA A 18 2.62 6.12 -3.69
CA ALA A 18 1.72 7.03 -4.42
C ALA A 18 0.29 6.95 -3.87
N LEU A 19 -0.13 5.77 -3.41
CA LEU A 19 -1.41 5.61 -2.70
C LEU A 19 -1.40 6.35 -1.36
N ALA A 20 -0.31 6.28 -0.58
CA ALA A 20 -0.19 7.05 0.66
C ALA A 20 -0.13 8.57 0.41
N GLU A 21 0.52 9.04 -0.67
CA GLU A 21 0.48 10.46 -1.08
C GLU A 21 -0.95 10.90 -1.40
N LEU A 22 -1.70 10.09 -2.17
CA LEU A 22 -3.11 10.33 -2.46
C LEU A 22 -3.94 10.41 -1.18
N LEU A 23 -3.83 9.43 -0.28
CA LEU A 23 -4.55 9.42 0.99
C LEU A 23 -4.20 10.64 1.85
N ASN A 24 -2.92 10.97 1.98
CA ASN A 24 -2.45 12.14 2.74
C ASN A 24 -2.79 13.48 2.09
N SER A 25 -3.30 13.53 0.86
CA SER A 25 -3.82 14.78 0.31
C SER A 25 -5.19 15.16 0.89
N HIS A 26 -5.94 14.20 1.44
CA HIS A 26 -7.21 14.46 2.11
C HIS A 26 -6.97 15.10 3.50
N GLY A 27 -7.74 16.14 3.82
CA GLY A 27 -7.67 16.87 5.08
C GLY A 27 -7.98 16.06 6.35
N GLN A 28 -8.59 14.86 6.23
CA GLN A 28 -8.99 14.03 7.37
C GLN A 28 -8.26 12.69 7.48
N VAL A 29 -7.16 12.50 6.74
CA VAL A 29 -6.44 11.23 6.66
C VAL A 29 -4.96 11.43 6.97
N VAL A 30 -4.41 10.71 7.95
CA VAL A 30 -2.97 10.76 8.29
C VAL A 30 -2.35 9.36 8.17
N ILE A 31 -1.48 9.17 7.17
CA ILE A 31 -0.82 7.90 6.88
C ILE A 31 0.69 8.08 7.01
N GLY A 32 1.29 7.36 7.95
CA GLY A 32 2.73 7.26 8.11
C GLY A 32 3.40 6.61 6.90
N ILE A 33 4.70 6.88 6.73
CA ILE A 33 5.50 6.28 5.66
C ILE A 33 6.47 5.30 6.29
N GLU A 34 6.07 4.02 6.32
CA GLU A 34 6.81 2.93 6.94
C GLU A 34 7.22 3.27 8.38
N ARG A 35 6.29 3.86 9.13
CA ARG A 35 6.53 4.44 10.44
C ARG A 35 6.95 3.38 11.47
N TYR A 36 6.36 2.19 11.41
CA TYR A 36 6.56 1.10 12.36
C TYR A 36 7.04 -0.20 11.68
N LYS A 37 7.66 -0.09 10.50
CA LYS A 37 7.93 -1.27 9.68
C LYS A 37 8.80 -2.32 10.36
N PHE A 38 9.73 -1.91 11.23
CA PHE A 38 10.60 -2.84 11.95
C PHE A 38 9.84 -3.52 13.08
N ARG A 39 9.01 -2.77 13.82
CA ARG A 39 8.07 -3.32 14.81
C ARG A 39 7.18 -4.40 14.18
N TYR A 40 6.62 -4.15 13.00
CA TYR A 40 5.76 -5.11 12.31
C TYR A 40 6.53 -6.29 11.70
N LEU A 41 7.55 -6.02 10.88
CA LEU A 41 8.16 -7.05 10.02
C LEU A 41 9.34 -7.78 10.66
N ARG A 42 9.87 -7.29 11.78
CA ARG A 42 11.02 -7.91 12.47
C ARG A 42 10.68 -8.40 13.87
N GLU A 43 9.81 -7.66 14.56
CA GLU A 43 9.53 -7.91 15.98
C GLU A 43 8.12 -8.45 16.22
N ASN A 44 7.25 -8.46 15.20
CA ASN A 44 5.85 -8.88 15.28
C ASN A 44 5.07 -8.17 16.40
N VAL A 45 5.32 -6.87 16.58
CA VAL A 45 4.65 -6.01 17.55
C VAL A 45 3.62 -5.13 16.85
N TYR A 46 2.35 -5.22 17.23
CA TYR A 46 1.23 -4.58 16.54
C TYR A 46 0.36 -3.72 17.47
N ASP A 47 0.99 -2.95 18.36
CA ASP A 47 0.29 -2.22 19.41
C ASP A 47 -0.59 -1.07 18.86
N PRO A 48 -1.90 -0.99 19.20
CA PRO A 48 -2.75 0.13 18.84
C PRO A 48 -2.22 1.51 19.29
N VAL A 49 -1.41 1.57 20.36
CA VAL A 49 -0.79 2.81 20.86
C VAL A 49 0.07 3.49 19.80
N PHE A 50 0.55 2.76 18.81
CA PHE A 50 1.29 3.30 17.66
C PHE A 50 0.50 4.36 16.87
N PHE A 51 -0.82 4.37 16.97
CA PHE A 51 -1.67 5.36 16.30
C PHE A 51 -2.15 6.48 17.22
N GLU A 52 -1.61 6.57 18.44
CA GLU A 52 -1.77 7.72 19.33
C GLU A 52 -0.76 8.82 19.00
N ARG A 53 -1.14 10.08 19.24
CA ARG A 53 -0.38 11.26 18.77
C ARG A 53 1.08 11.21 19.23
N ASP A 54 1.26 11.12 20.54
CA ASP A 54 2.57 11.25 21.17
C ASP A 54 3.50 10.13 20.69
N ARG A 55 2.98 8.91 20.56
CA ARG A 55 3.76 7.78 20.04
C ARG A 55 4.04 7.87 18.54
N PHE A 56 3.06 8.33 17.75
CA PHE A 56 3.19 8.48 16.30
C PHE A 56 4.29 9.45 15.91
N PHE A 57 4.44 10.56 16.64
CA PHE A 57 5.50 11.54 16.38
C PHE A 57 6.80 11.27 17.14
N ASP A 58 6.83 10.33 18.10
CA ASP A 58 8.05 9.89 18.79
C ASP A 58 8.84 8.85 17.98
N PHE A 59 9.74 9.29 17.09
CA PHE A 59 10.55 8.40 16.24
C PHE A 59 11.64 7.68 17.03
N GLN A 60 11.46 6.37 17.23
CA GLN A 60 12.45 5.51 17.90
C GLN A 60 13.33 4.75 16.88
N GLU A 61 14.51 4.31 17.30
CA GLU A 61 15.48 3.72 16.37
C GLU A 61 15.04 2.39 15.77
N ASP A 62 14.30 1.63 16.56
CA ASP A 62 13.69 0.33 16.29
C ASP A 62 12.38 0.43 15.51
N ASP A 63 11.86 1.63 15.25
CA ASP A 63 10.62 1.81 14.50
C ASP A 63 10.84 1.65 12.99
N THR A 64 11.84 2.36 12.47
CA THR A 64 12.05 2.50 11.02
C THR A 64 13.43 3.06 10.68
N ASN A 65 13.89 2.81 9.45
CA ASN A 65 15.04 3.50 8.87
C ASN A 65 14.67 4.77 8.08
N LEU A 66 13.41 5.19 8.14
CA LEU A 66 12.87 6.38 7.45
C LEU A 66 12.62 7.57 8.39
N ARG A 67 13.25 7.58 9.57
CA ARG A 67 13.15 8.70 10.53
C ARG A 67 13.51 10.03 9.85
N PRO A 68 12.77 11.14 10.07
CA PRO A 68 13.05 12.44 9.45
C PRO A 68 14.51 12.91 9.62
N GLU A 69 15.14 12.63 10.75
CA GLU A 69 16.54 12.98 11.03
C GLU A 69 17.50 12.21 10.09
N ALA A 70 17.22 10.93 9.84
CA ALA A 70 18.01 10.07 8.96
C ALA A 70 17.62 10.20 7.48
N ARG A 71 16.41 10.68 7.19
CA ARG A 71 15.82 10.86 5.85
C ARG A 71 15.00 12.16 5.80
N PRO A 72 15.66 13.32 5.70
CA PRO A 72 15.00 14.64 5.77
C PRO A 72 13.91 14.88 4.72
N ALA A 73 13.96 14.16 3.59
CA ALA A 73 12.92 14.20 2.57
C ALA A 73 11.52 13.81 3.09
N TRP A 74 11.42 13.11 4.23
CA TRP A 74 10.14 12.76 4.86
C TRP A 74 9.65 13.78 5.87
N ALA A 75 10.48 14.72 6.35
CA ALA A 75 10.05 15.73 7.32
C ALA A 75 8.81 16.51 6.87
N PRO A 76 8.74 17.04 5.61
CA PRO A 76 7.55 17.77 5.15
C PRO A 76 6.27 16.92 5.09
N VAL A 77 6.39 15.59 5.02
CA VAL A 77 5.22 14.70 5.08
C VAL A 77 4.67 14.66 6.51
N TYR A 78 5.55 14.53 7.49
CA TYR A 78 5.14 14.48 8.90
C TYR A 78 4.70 15.84 9.43
N ASP A 79 5.27 16.95 8.94
CA ASP A 79 4.78 18.31 9.24
C ASP A 79 3.31 18.46 8.81
N ARG A 80 2.99 18.11 7.57
CA ARG A 80 1.60 18.12 7.05
C ARG A 80 0.67 17.16 7.78
N ILE A 81 1.19 16.02 8.25
CA ILE A 81 0.41 15.09 9.08
C ILE A 81 0.10 15.73 10.45
N ALA A 82 1.06 16.41 11.07
CA ALA A 82 0.88 17.10 12.35
C ALA A 82 -0.15 18.23 12.26
N GLU A 83 -0.17 18.98 11.16
CA GLU A 83 -1.12 20.07 10.91
C GLU A 83 -2.59 19.64 10.95
N LYS A 84 -2.88 18.40 10.51
CA LYS A 84 -4.25 17.87 10.41
C LYS A 84 -4.56 16.73 11.39
N TRP A 85 -3.66 16.43 12.32
CA TRP A 85 -3.82 15.29 13.21
C TRP A 85 -5.11 15.34 14.05
N ASP A 86 -5.45 16.53 14.56
CA ASP A 86 -6.59 16.70 15.47
C ASP A 86 -7.94 16.62 14.74
N THR A 87 -7.96 16.96 13.44
CA THR A 87 -9.14 16.84 12.58
C THR A 87 -9.21 15.52 11.82
N ALA A 88 -8.14 14.72 11.85
CA ALA A 88 -8.09 13.44 11.16
C ALA A 88 -9.13 12.45 11.71
N ARG A 89 -9.83 11.79 10.79
CA ARG A 89 -10.76 10.68 11.06
C ARG A 89 -10.12 9.34 10.79
N VAL A 90 -9.09 9.29 9.95
CA VAL A 90 -8.31 8.08 9.63
C VAL A 90 -6.86 8.30 10.01
N VAL A 91 -6.29 7.35 10.75
CA VAL A 91 -4.85 7.29 11.08
C VAL A 91 -4.30 5.93 10.66
N GLY A 92 -3.06 5.89 10.19
CA GLY A 92 -2.52 4.64 9.69
C GLY A 92 -1.06 4.69 9.36
N ASP A 93 -0.58 3.58 8.80
CA ASP A 93 0.78 3.45 8.28
C ASP A 93 0.77 2.75 6.93
N LYS A 94 1.65 3.19 6.04
CA LYS A 94 1.94 2.53 4.78
C LYS A 94 3.18 1.68 4.94
N VAL A 95 3.04 0.37 4.87
CA VAL A 95 4.16 -0.58 4.94
C VAL A 95 3.99 -1.60 3.80
N PRO A 96 4.90 -1.64 2.82
CA PRO A 96 4.86 -2.69 1.80
C PRO A 96 5.24 -4.05 2.41
N ASP A 97 4.91 -5.12 1.69
CA ASP A 97 5.28 -6.50 2.05
C ASP A 97 4.75 -6.98 3.42
N LEU A 98 3.59 -6.48 3.88
CA LEU A 98 3.01 -6.96 5.16
C LEU A 98 2.34 -8.33 5.09
N THR A 99 2.07 -8.90 3.91
CA THR A 99 1.32 -10.17 3.79
C THR A 99 1.79 -11.29 4.71
N PRO A 100 3.11 -11.54 4.89
CA PRO A 100 3.58 -12.61 5.77
C PRO A 100 3.16 -12.48 7.24
N VAL A 101 2.85 -11.27 7.69
CA VAL A 101 2.45 -10.95 9.08
C VAL A 101 1.03 -10.38 9.17
N LEU A 102 0.31 -10.36 8.05
CA LEU A 102 -0.94 -9.61 7.95
C LEU A 102 -2.06 -10.24 8.80
N GLU A 103 -2.09 -11.56 8.91
CA GLU A 103 -3.04 -12.26 9.78
C GLU A 103 -2.84 -11.87 11.24
N ASP A 104 -1.62 -12.04 11.77
CA ASP A 104 -1.28 -11.68 13.14
C ASP A 104 -1.55 -10.19 13.44
N PHE A 105 -1.23 -9.31 12.48
CA PHE A 105 -1.53 -7.88 12.59
C PHE A 105 -3.04 -7.63 12.74
N LEU A 106 -3.86 -8.28 11.91
CA LEU A 106 -5.31 -8.07 11.90
C LEU A 106 -6.01 -8.63 13.14
N ASP A 107 -5.44 -9.68 13.73
CA ASP A 107 -5.90 -10.25 15.00
C ASP A 107 -5.54 -9.37 16.19
N ALA A 108 -4.33 -8.81 16.19
CA ALA A 108 -3.92 -7.84 17.21
C ALA A 108 -4.66 -6.50 17.10
N GLN A 109 -5.08 -6.11 15.88
CA GLN A 109 -5.84 -4.88 15.63
C GLN A 109 -7.16 -5.17 14.90
N PRO A 110 -8.19 -5.70 15.59
CA PRO A 110 -9.41 -6.21 14.96
C PRO A 110 -10.28 -5.15 14.27
N ALA A 111 -10.13 -3.87 14.63
CA ALA A 111 -10.87 -2.77 14.02
C ALA A 111 -10.16 -2.12 12.81
N THR A 112 -8.91 -2.50 12.54
CA THR A 112 -8.10 -1.84 11.50
C THR A 112 -8.57 -2.23 10.10
N ARG A 113 -8.76 -1.25 9.23
CA ARG A 113 -9.02 -1.46 7.80
C ARG A 113 -7.70 -1.64 7.04
N CYS A 114 -7.77 -2.25 5.86
CA CYS A 114 -6.63 -2.42 4.97
C CYS A 114 -6.94 -1.93 3.54
N LEU A 115 -6.11 -1.03 3.03
CA LEU A 115 -6.01 -0.77 1.60
C LEU A 115 -4.83 -1.58 1.05
N TYR A 116 -5.13 -2.60 0.26
CA TYR A 116 -4.10 -3.49 -0.28
C TYR A 116 -3.99 -3.29 -1.80
N ILE A 117 -2.88 -2.72 -2.26
CA ILE A 117 -2.66 -2.43 -3.68
C ILE A 117 -2.01 -3.62 -4.41
N LEU A 118 -2.67 -4.06 -5.47
CA LEU A 118 -2.26 -5.11 -6.39
C LEU A 118 -1.62 -4.47 -7.61
N ARG A 119 -0.52 -5.03 -8.10
CA ARG A 119 0.09 -4.62 -9.37
C ARG A 119 0.55 -5.83 -10.17
N ASN A 120 0.50 -5.72 -11.50
CA ASN A 120 0.94 -6.80 -12.37
C ASN A 120 2.43 -7.15 -12.13
N LEU A 121 2.74 -8.45 -12.17
CA LEU A 121 4.08 -8.98 -11.90
C LEU A 121 5.14 -8.35 -12.79
N LYS A 122 4.84 -8.17 -14.09
CA LYS A 122 5.77 -7.58 -15.07
C LYS A 122 6.31 -6.24 -14.58
N ASP A 123 5.43 -5.34 -14.17
CA ASP A 123 5.81 -4.00 -13.72
C ASP A 123 6.53 -4.00 -12.38
N VAL A 124 6.15 -4.91 -11.48
CA VAL A 124 6.85 -5.10 -10.19
C VAL A 124 8.28 -5.57 -10.46
N GLY A 125 8.47 -6.67 -11.21
CA GLY A 125 9.77 -7.21 -11.55
C GLY A 125 10.66 -6.21 -12.29
N LEU A 126 10.11 -5.51 -13.28
CA LEU A 126 10.82 -4.44 -13.98
C LEU A 126 11.22 -3.29 -13.05
N SER A 127 10.39 -2.94 -12.05
CA SER A 127 10.76 -1.92 -11.08
C SER A 127 11.84 -2.40 -10.10
N TRP A 128 11.88 -3.68 -9.73
CA TRP A 128 12.94 -4.23 -8.89
C TRP A 128 14.26 -4.23 -9.65
N GLN A 129 14.26 -4.72 -10.90
CA GLN A 129 15.44 -4.73 -11.76
C GLN A 129 16.02 -3.34 -11.97
N THR A 130 15.18 -2.35 -12.30
CA THR A 130 15.63 -0.96 -12.49
C THR A 130 16.29 -0.36 -11.24
N ARG A 131 15.96 -0.85 -10.02
CA ARG A 131 16.66 -0.42 -8.80
C ARG A 131 17.94 -1.21 -8.56
N ALA A 132 17.93 -2.51 -8.82
CA ALA A 132 19.12 -3.36 -8.75
C ALA A 132 20.23 -2.87 -9.69
N ASP A 133 19.87 -2.37 -10.88
CA ASP A 133 20.82 -1.85 -11.87
C ASP A 133 21.40 -0.47 -11.52
N LYS A 134 20.99 0.15 -10.41
CA LYS A 134 21.46 1.47 -9.97
C LYS A 134 22.48 1.33 -8.84
N PRO A 135 23.80 1.46 -9.09
CA PRO A 135 24.83 1.20 -8.08
C PRO A 135 24.78 2.10 -6.85
N ARG A 136 24.18 3.28 -6.96
CA ARG A 136 24.02 4.26 -5.85
C ARG A 136 22.67 4.15 -5.14
N ASP A 137 21.77 3.29 -5.61
CA ASP A 137 20.51 3.03 -4.92
C ASP A 137 20.78 2.15 -3.68
N LYS A 138 20.15 2.45 -2.55
CA LYS A 138 20.23 1.63 -1.32
C LYS A 138 19.36 0.37 -1.42
N TRP A 139 19.16 -0.13 -2.63
CA TRP A 139 18.34 -1.30 -2.90
C TRP A 139 19.10 -2.56 -2.46
N PRO A 140 18.47 -3.48 -1.70
CA PRO A 140 19.18 -4.64 -1.19
C PRO A 140 19.76 -5.51 -2.31
N GLN A 141 20.98 -6.01 -2.10
CA GLN A 141 21.61 -6.98 -3.00
C GLN A 141 20.71 -8.21 -3.15
N GLY A 142 20.64 -8.76 -4.36
CA GLY A 142 19.80 -9.91 -4.68
C GLY A 142 18.33 -9.59 -4.99
N LYS A 143 17.83 -8.36 -4.73
CA LYS A 143 16.46 -7.96 -5.11
C LYS A 143 16.35 -7.58 -6.60
N HIS A 144 16.60 -8.52 -7.50
CA HIS A 144 16.44 -8.37 -8.95
C HIS A 144 15.05 -8.82 -9.44
N PHE A 145 14.84 -8.92 -10.75
CA PHE A 145 13.57 -9.34 -11.33
C PHE A 145 13.10 -10.71 -10.81
N GLY A 146 13.95 -11.74 -10.87
CA GLY A 146 13.64 -13.08 -10.35
C GLY A 146 13.19 -13.10 -8.87
N ALA A 147 13.89 -12.38 -7.98
CA ALA A 147 13.46 -12.25 -6.58
C ALA A 147 12.10 -11.54 -6.43
N ALA A 148 11.75 -10.66 -7.38
CA ALA A 148 10.43 -10.04 -7.42
C ALA A 148 9.34 -11.04 -7.85
N CYS A 149 9.64 -11.99 -8.73
CA CYS A 149 8.73 -13.08 -9.09
C CYS A 149 8.35 -13.91 -7.87
N GLU A 150 9.34 -14.39 -7.13
CA GLU A 150 9.15 -15.19 -5.91
C GLU A 150 8.34 -14.41 -4.86
N SER A 151 8.78 -13.18 -4.55
CA SER A 151 8.11 -12.36 -3.53
C SER A 151 6.68 -11.97 -3.94
N TRP A 152 6.43 -11.74 -5.22
CA TRP A 152 5.10 -11.42 -5.70
C TRP A 152 4.18 -12.64 -5.63
N GLU A 153 4.65 -13.81 -6.06
CA GLU A 153 3.88 -15.06 -6.04
C GLU A 153 3.48 -15.43 -4.61
N GLU A 154 4.45 -15.45 -3.70
CA GLU A 154 4.24 -15.76 -2.28
C GLU A 154 3.19 -14.85 -1.65
N GLN A 155 3.27 -13.54 -1.90
CA GLN A 155 2.33 -12.58 -1.32
C GLN A 155 0.94 -12.63 -1.97
N MET A 156 0.83 -12.93 -3.26
CA MET A 156 -0.48 -13.12 -3.89
C MET A 156 -1.15 -14.39 -3.39
N ALA A 157 -0.40 -15.48 -3.29
CA ALA A 157 -0.87 -16.75 -2.75
C ALA A 157 -1.26 -16.61 -1.27
N GLY A 158 -0.42 -15.96 -0.45
CA GLY A 158 -0.70 -15.72 0.97
C GLY A 158 -1.95 -14.87 1.20
N LEU A 159 -2.13 -13.78 0.44
CA LEU A 159 -3.34 -12.97 0.56
C LEU A 159 -4.61 -13.73 0.12
N GLN A 160 -4.52 -14.51 -0.96
CA GLN A 160 -5.63 -15.35 -1.42
C GLN A 160 -5.99 -16.42 -0.39
N ALA A 161 -4.99 -17.11 0.17
CA ALA A 161 -5.19 -18.12 1.22
C ALA A 161 -5.83 -17.53 2.48
N LEU A 162 -5.38 -16.35 2.90
CA LEU A 162 -5.98 -15.61 4.01
C LEU A 162 -7.46 -15.28 3.73
N PHE A 163 -7.78 -14.88 2.50
CA PHE A 163 -9.16 -14.60 2.08
C PHE A 163 -10.05 -15.86 1.96
N ASP A 164 -9.47 -17.01 1.66
CA ASP A 164 -10.19 -18.28 1.55
C ASP A 164 -10.45 -18.91 2.92
N THR A 165 -9.49 -18.78 3.83
CA THR A 165 -9.59 -19.28 5.22
C THR A 165 -10.41 -18.36 6.12
N ARG A 166 -10.39 -17.05 5.85
CA ARG A 166 -11.07 -16.02 6.65
C ARG A 166 -11.89 -15.08 5.75
N PRO A 167 -13.02 -15.54 5.20
CA PRO A 167 -13.84 -14.71 4.31
C PRO A 167 -14.41 -13.46 5.02
N GLU A 168 -14.58 -13.48 6.34
CA GLU A 168 -15.12 -12.38 7.14
C GLU A 168 -14.21 -11.15 7.15
N ILE A 169 -12.89 -11.33 7.05
CA ILE A 169 -11.97 -10.18 7.05
C ILE A 169 -12.03 -9.40 5.73
N LYS A 170 -12.61 -9.96 4.65
CA LYS A 170 -12.70 -9.27 3.34
C LYS A 170 -13.42 -7.93 3.43
N GLU A 171 -14.35 -7.77 4.36
CA GLU A 171 -15.06 -6.50 4.59
C GLU A 171 -14.15 -5.41 5.17
N ARG A 172 -13.05 -5.80 5.82
CA ARG A 172 -12.01 -4.90 6.32
C ARG A 172 -11.00 -4.52 5.24
N PHE A 173 -11.10 -5.08 4.04
CA PHE A 173 -10.22 -4.80 2.92
C PHE A 173 -10.93 -4.01 1.82
N LEU A 174 -10.18 -3.10 1.23
CA LEU A 174 -10.42 -2.65 -0.13
C LEU A 174 -9.15 -2.93 -0.95
N LEU A 175 -9.26 -3.91 -1.85
CA LEU A 175 -8.22 -4.23 -2.82
C LEU A 175 -8.22 -3.18 -3.93
N ILE A 176 -7.03 -2.67 -4.25
CA ILE A 176 -6.83 -1.65 -5.27
C ILE A 176 -6.03 -2.24 -6.42
N ASP A 177 -6.59 -2.30 -7.63
CA ASP A 177 -5.83 -2.69 -8.82
C ASP A 177 -5.07 -1.47 -9.38
N TYR A 178 -3.75 -1.46 -9.26
CA TYR A 178 -2.88 -0.38 -9.75
C TYR A 178 -3.11 -0.04 -11.23
N ASP A 179 -3.43 -1.04 -12.06
CA ASP A 179 -3.60 -0.83 -13.50
C ASP A 179 -4.98 -0.23 -13.84
N GLN A 180 -5.89 -0.15 -12.86
CA GLN A 180 -7.26 0.35 -13.01
C GLN A 180 -7.49 1.63 -12.21
N ILE A 181 -6.88 1.78 -11.02
CA ILE A 181 -7.15 2.89 -10.08
C ILE A 181 -7.03 4.29 -10.73
N TYR A 182 -6.14 4.44 -11.72
CA TYR A 182 -5.88 5.70 -12.41
C TYR A 182 -6.57 5.82 -13.76
N ARG A 183 -7.54 4.95 -14.08
CA ARG A 183 -8.35 5.08 -15.28
C ARG A 183 -9.53 6.01 -15.03
N PRO A 184 -9.89 6.90 -15.97
CA PRO A 184 -11.01 7.84 -15.80
C PRO A 184 -12.33 7.16 -15.47
N GLU A 185 -12.60 5.99 -16.06
CA GLU A 185 -13.84 5.22 -15.88
C GLU A 185 -13.91 4.45 -14.55
N THR A 186 -12.80 4.31 -13.83
CA THR A 186 -12.79 3.59 -12.55
C THR A 186 -13.23 4.55 -11.44
N PRO A 187 -14.30 4.24 -10.67
CA PRO A 187 -14.83 5.11 -9.63
C PRO A 187 -14.01 5.04 -8.33
N THR A 188 -12.69 5.18 -8.48
CA THR A 188 -11.67 5.07 -7.42
C THR A 188 -11.96 5.96 -6.23
N GLU A 189 -12.26 7.24 -6.48
CA GLU A 189 -12.45 8.23 -5.43
C GLU A 189 -13.62 7.85 -4.52
N ALA A 190 -14.80 7.64 -5.11
CA ALA A 190 -15.98 7.19 -4.38
C ALA A 190 -15.70 5.89 -3.60
N ALA A 191 -15.08 4.90 -4.24
CA ALA A 191 -14.77 3.64 -3.57
C ALA A 191 -13.87 3.80 -2.34
N ILE A 192 -12.78 4.57 -2.44
CA ILE A 192 -11.85 4.80 -1.33
C ILE A 192 -12.51 5.62 -0.22
N LEU A 193 -13.19 6.72 -0.56
CA LEU A 193 -13.80 7.60 0.42
C LEU A 193 -14.93 6.90 1.18
N ASN A 194 -15.82 6.20 0.48
CA ASN A 194 -16.90 5.43 1.11
C ASN A 194 -16.37 4.28 1.97
N PHE A 195 -15.36 3.55 1.48
CA PHE A 195 -14.70 2.50 2.28
C PHE A 195 -14.07 3.06 3.56
N LEU A 196 -13.62 4.31 3.57
CA LEU A 196 -13.07 4.98 4.74
C LEU A 196 -14.12 5.75 5.57
N GLY A 197 -15.35 5.89 5.05
CA GLY A 197 -16.42 6.67 5.65
C GLY A 197 -16.13 8.17 5.64
N LEU A 198 -15.47 8.67 4.59
CA LEU A 198 -15.02 10.05 4.44
C LEU A 198 -15.88 10.81 3.43
N ASP A 199 -15.95 12.13 3.62
CA ASP A 199 -16.61 13.03 2.68
C ASP A 199 -15.66 13.39 1.51
N PRO A 200 -16.19 13.82 0.36
CA PRO A 200 -15.37 14.33 -0.75
C PRO A 200 -14.42 15.45 -0.32
N ASP A 201 -13.19 15.41 -0.83
CA ASP A 201 -12.14 16.37 -0.52
C ASP A 201 -11.46 16.85 -1.82
N PRO A 202 -11.50 18.17 -2.13
CA PRO A 202 -10.93 18.68 -3.38
C PRO A 202 -9.43 18.41 -3.57
N ALA A 203 -8.64 18.37 -2.49
CA ALA A 203 -7.22 18.09 -2.57
C ALA A 203 -6.96 16.61 -2.89
N PHE A 204 -7.83 15.71 -2.39
CA PHE A 204 -7.86 14.32 -2.81
C PHE A 204 -8.16 14.18 -4.29
N SER A 205 -9.25 14.78 -4.78
CA SER A 205 -9.66 14.69 -6.19
C SER A 205 -8.57 15.25 -7.12
N ALA A 206 -7.97 16.39 -6.77
CA ALA A 206 -6.90 17.00 -7.55
C ALA A 206 -5.63 16.12 -7.60
N THR A 207 -5.27 15.49 -6.48
CA THR A 207 -4.11 14.58 -6.42
C THR A 207 -4.37 13.31 -7.22
N LEU A 208 -5.59 12.76 -7.17
CA LEU A 208 -5.98 11.63 -8.00
C LEU A 208 -5.85 11.98 -9.48
N GLU A 209 -6.33 13.14 -9.91
CA GLU A 209 -6.24 13.57 -11.31
C GLU A 209 -4.79 13.75 -11.77
N LYS A 210 -3.92 14.32 -10.92
CA LYS A 210 -2.48 14.36 -11.19
C LYS A 210 -1.89 12.96 -11.39
N HIS A 211 -2.30 11.99 -10.55
CA HIS A 211 -1.85 10.61 -10.71
C HIS A 211 -2.39 9.96 -11.98
N ARG A 212 -3.64 10.26 -12.38
CA ARG A 212 -4.22 9.82 -13.67
C ARG A 212 -3.42 10.33 -14.85
N ALA A 213 -3.14 11.63 -14.90
CA ALA A 213 -2.33 12.24 -15.95
C ALA A 213 -0.94 11.58 -16.04
N PHE A 214 -0.29 11.35 -14.90
CA PHE A 214 0.99 10.66 -14.85
C PHE A 214 0.91 9.20 -15.32
N ALA A 215 -0.14 8.47 -14.93
CA ALA A 215 -0.34 7.07 -15.33
C ALA A 215 -0.61 6.94 -16.84
N ALA A 216 -1.41 7.84 -17.41
CA ALA A 216 -1.74 7.86 -18.84
C ALA A 216 -0.51 8.06 -19.74
N GLY A 217 0.52 8.79 -19.26
CA GLY A 217 1.76 9.02 -20.00
C GLY A 217 2.77 7.86 -19.95
N ARG A 218 2.48 6.75 -19.26
CA ARG A 218 3.45 5.66 -19.11
C ARG A 218 3.51 4.76 -20.34
N PRO A 219 4.70 4.53 -20.92
CA PRO A 219 4.83 3.60 -22.02
C PRO A 219 4.59 2.16 -21.56
N GLU A 220 4.04 1.35 -22.45
CA GLU A 220 3.98 -0.09 -22.23
C GLU A 220 5.40 -0.65 -22.17
N ARG A 221 5.67 -1.48 -21.16
CA ARG A 221 6.94 -2.18 -21.01
C ARG A 221 6.77 -3.66 -21.35
N LYS A 222 7.82 -4.27 -21.89
CA LYS A 222 7.92 -5.71 -22.15
C LYS A 222 8.84 -6.36 -21.11
N VAL A 223 8.57 -7.62 -20.80
CA VAL A 223 9.51 -8.45 -20.02
C VAL A 223 10.75 -8.70 -20.89
N PRO A 224 11.97 -8.40 -20.41
CA PRO A 224 13.19 -8.68 -21.15
C PRO A 224 13.37 -10.19 -21.39
N PRO A 225 13.98 -10.62 -22.52
CA PRO A 225 14.12 -12.03 -22.85
C PRO A 225 14.78 -12.89 -21.75
N GLU A 226 15.79 -12.33 -21.06
CA GLU A 226 16.51 -13.00 -19.98
C GLU A 226 15.63 -13.33 -18.75
N TRP A 227 14.50 -12.64 -18.60
CA TRP A 227 13.54 -12.85 -17.51
C TRP A 227 12.25 -13.54 -17.97
N ALA A 228 12.13 -13.89 -19.25
CA ALA A 228 10.90 -14.43 -19.81
C ALA A 228 10.49 -15.76 -19.16
N GLU A 229 11.46 -16.65 -18.90
CA GLU A 229 11.18 -17.95 -18.29
C GLU A 229 10.78 -17.82 -16.82
N ALA A 230 11.50 -17.00 -16.04
CA ALA A 230 11.12 -16.69 -14.66
C ALA A 230 9.71 -16.07 -14.58
N TYR A 231 9.38 -15.15 -15.48
CA TYR A 231 8.06 -14.53 -15.54
C TYR A 231 6.94 -15.52 -15.88
N LYS A 232 7.17 -16.46 -16.79
CA LYS A 232 6.19 -17.48 -17.20
C LYS A 232 5.99 -18.57 -16.15
N ALA A 233 7.03 -18.85 -15.35
CA ALA A 233 6.99 -19.90 -14.34
C ALA A 233 6.08 -19.55 -13.14
N VAL A 234 5.85 -18.25 -12.88
CA VAL A 234 5.01 -17.80 -11.76
C VAL A 234 3.54 -18.13 -11.99
N ASP A 235 2.89 -18.75 -11.00
CA ASP A 235 1.45 -18.88 -11.00
C ASP A 235 0.76 -17.53 -10.69
N GLN A 236 0.00 -17.05 -11.67
CA GLN A 236 -0.76 -15.80 -11.55
C GLN A 236 -2.24 -16.02 -11.21
N ALA A 237 -2.67 -17.25 -10.89
CA ALA A 237 -4.06 -17.56 -10.58
C ALA A 237 -4.60 -16.75 -9.40
N ALA A 238 -3.88 -16.73 -8.29
CA ALA A 238 -4.24 -15.96 -7.10
C ALA A 238 -4.43 -14.48 -7.43
N ALA A 239 -3.48 -13.87 -8.14
CA ALA A 239 -3.59 -12.46 -8.53
C ALA A 239 -4.77 -12.18 -9.47
N ARG A 240 -5.11 -13.08 -10.39
CA ARG A 240 -6.31 -12.93 -11.24
C ARG A 240 -7.59 -12.94 -10.39
N GLY A 241 -7.67 -13.84 -9.40
CA GLY A 241 -8.76 -13.90 -8.42
C GLY A 241 -8.88 -12.60 -7.62
N LEU A 242 -7.79 -12.16 -7.00
CA LEU A 242 -7.71 -10.92 -6.21
C LEU A 242 -8.05 -9.68 -7.04
N ARG A 243 -7.63 -9.60 -8.30
CA ARG A 243 -7.98 -8.47 -9.19
C ARG A 243 -9.46 -8.47 -9.60
N LYS A 244 -10.07 -9.65 -9.74
CA LYS A 244 -11.52 -9.75 -9.93
C LYS A 244 -12.25 -9.25 -8.69
N GLU A 245 -11.81 -9.66 -7.51
CA GLU A 245 -12.34 -9.18 -6.23
C GLU A 245 -12.18 -7.66 -6.08
N ALA A 246 -11.02 -7.10 -6.41
CA ALA A 246 -10.78 -5.65 -6.40
C ALA A 246 -11.79 -4.86 -7.24
N ARG A 247 -12.17 -5.38 -8.42
CA ARG A 247 -13.20 -4.74 -9.27
C ARG A 247 -14.58 -4.80 -8.62
N LEU A 248 -14.95 -5.94 -8.03
CA LEU A 248 -16.21 -6.11 -7.32
C LEU A 248 -16.30 -5.17 -6.12
N GLN A 249 -15.24 -5.09 -5.31
CA GLN A 249 -15.15 -4.20 -4.16
C GLN A 249 -15.22 -2.73 -4.56
N THR A 250 -14.48 -2.34 -5.61
CA THR A 250 -14.50 -0.97 -6.14
C THR A 250 -15.92 -0.56 -6.56
N ALA A 251 -16.62 -1.42 -7.31
CA ALA A 251 -17.99 -1.13 -7.73
C ALA A 251 -18.96 -1.06 -6.54
N ARG A 252 -18.83 -1.99 -5.58
CA ARG A 252 -19.67 -2.03 -4.37
C ARG A 252 -19.51 -0.77 -3.54
N TRP A 253 -18.26 -0.38 -3.23
CA TRP A 253 -18.00 0.78 -2.37
C TRP A 253 -18.30 2.10 -3.07
N ALA A 254 -18.11 2.20 -4.39
CA ALA A 254 -18.50 3.38 -5.13
C ALA A 254 -20.02 3.64 -5.16
N ALA A 255 -20.83 2.61 -4.90
CA ALA A 255 -22.29 2.69 -4.88
C ALA A 255 -22.89 2.81 -3.46
N ALA A 256 -22.07 2.71 -2.42
CA ALA A 256 -22.48 2.85 -1.01
C ALA A 256 -22.66 4.32 -0.61
#